data_AF-A0A1H3ZPL4-F1
#
_entry.id   AF-A0A1H3ZPL4-F1
#
_cell.length_a   1.000
_cell.length_b   1.000
_cell.length_c   1.000
_cell.angle_alpha   90.00
_cell.angle_beta   90.00
_cell.angle_gamma   90.00
#
_symmetry.space_group_name_H-M   'P 1'
#
loop_
_entity.id
_entity.type
_entity.pdbx_description
1 polymer ?
#
loop_
_entity_poly.entity_id
_entity_poly.type
_entity_poly.pdbx_seq_one_letter_code
_entity_poly.pdbx_strand_id
1 'polypeptide(L)'
;MENRKSYDTVSEAMNDLMKRGYTTDFSLKAAEDCIVCNKQNLSLSADEFTIDEIYRFEGETDPGDQMILYAISSDEHQVKGMILNAYGIYADSEKSKIVKELEKHL
;
A
#
# COMPACT_ATOMS: atom_id res chain seq x y z
N MET A 1 -11.35 -13.08 17.84
CA MET A 1 -10.41 -13.80 16.97
C MET A 1 -10.29 -12.99 15.70
N GLU A 2 -9.31 -12.10 15.62
CA GLU A 2 -9.02 -11.41 14.36
C GLU A 2 -8.34 -12.42 13.44
N ASN A 3 -9.08 -12.92 12.45
CA ASN A 3 -8.49 -13.69 11.35
C ASN A 3 -7.60 -12.72 10.56
N ARG A 4 -6.31 -12.64 10.90
CA ARG A 4 -5.31 -12.17 9.95
C ARG A 4 -5.36 -13.16 8.79
N LYS A 5 -6.05 -12.79 7.72
CA LYS A 5 -5.99 -13.53 6.47
C LYS A 5 -4.52 -13.46 6.02
N SER A 6 -3.87 -14.59 5.89
CA SER A 6 -2.58 -14.67 5.21
C SER A 6 -2.85 -15.11 3.80
N TYR A 7 -2.23 -14.46 2.84
CA TYR A 7 -2.29 -14.82 1.43
C TYR A 7 -0.93 -15.37 1.02
N ASP A 8 -0.93 -16.39 0.18
CA ASP A 8 0.30 -16.95 -0.37
C ASP A 8 0.91 -16.03 -1.43
N THR A 9 0.06 -15.33 -2.20
CA THR A 9 0.49 -14.42 -3.26
C THR A 9 -0.12 -13.02 -3.17
N VAL A 10 0.62 -12.02 -3.68
CA VAL A 10 0.12 -10.63 -3.81
C VAL A 10 -1.17 -10.59 -4.62
N SER A 11 -1.24 -11.40 -5.68
CA SER A 11 -2.40 -11.49 -6.57
C SER A 11 -3.65 -11.95 -5.83
N GLU A 12 -3.54 -12.91 -4.91
CA GLU A 12 -4.68 -13.36 -4.10
C GLU A 12 -5.16 -12.28 -3.14
N ALA A 13 -4.23 -11.62 -2.45
CA ALA A 13 -4.55 -10.52 -1.54
C ALA A 13 -5.25 -9.37 -2.27
N MET A 14 -4.71 -8.95 -3.41
CA MET A 14 -5.35 -7.92 -4.25
C MET A 14 -6.74 -8.34 -4.70
N ASN A 15 -6.94 -9.59 -5.10
CA ASN A 15 -8.27 -10.07 -5.50
C ASN A 15 -9.29 -10.06 -4.36
N ASP A 16 -8.89 -10.43 -3.13
CA ASP A 16 -9.78 -10.34 -1.97
C ASP A 16 -10.09 -8.89 -1.61
N LEU A 17 -9.06 -8.04 -1.58
CA LEU A 17 -9.19 -6.60 -1.32
C LEU A 17 -10.11 -5.92 -2.34
N MET A 18 -9.98 -6.25 -3.63
CA MET A 18 -10.90 -5.77 -4.67
C MET A 18 -12.34 -6.19 -4.39
N LYS A 19 -12.60 -7.43 -3.97
CA LYS A 19 -13.95 -7.89 -3.58
C LYS A 19 -14.51 -7.16 -2.36
N ARG A 20 -13.63 -6.65 -1.49
CA ARG A 20 -13.99 -5.83 -0.32
C ARG A 20 -14.17 -4.34 -0.63
N GLY A 21 -13.94 -3.93 -1.88
CA GLY A 21 -14.10 -2.55 -2.34
C GLY A 21 -12.81 -1.74 -2.47
N TYR A 22 -11.65 -2.33 -2.18
CA TYR A 22 -10.35 -1.70 -2.44
C TYR A 22 -10.00 -1.87 -3.92
N THR A 23 -10.65 -1.10 -4.79
CA THR A 23 -10.49 -1.21 -6.26
C THR A 23 -9.52 -0.19 -6.84
N THR A 24 -9.08 0.74 -6.00
CA THR A 24 -8.20 1.84 -6.41
C THR A 24 -6.75 1.43 -6.30
N ASP A 25 -5.97 1.66 -7.35
CA ASP A 25 -4.52 1.51 -7.30
C ASP A 25 -3.90 2.86 -6.97
N PHE A 26 -3.12 2.88 -5.89
CA PHE A 26 -2.36 4.05 -5.45
C PHE A 26 -0.88 3.79 -5.63
N SER A 27 -0.23 4.72 -6.33
CA SER A 27 1.22 4.73 -6.49
C SER A 27 1.86 5.67 -5.47
N LEU A 28 2.87 5.18 -4.76
CA LEU A 28 3.64 6.00 -3.83
C LEU A 28 4.49 7.02 -4.58
N LYS A 29 4.31 8.31 -4.29
CA LYS A 29 5.12 9.42 -4.81
C LYS A 29 5.93 10.01 -3.68
N ALA A 30 6.99 9.30 -3.28
CA ALA A 30 7.85 9.74 -2.20
C ALA A 30 8.48 11.13 -2.47
N ALA A 31 8.82 11.44 -3.73
CA ALA A 31 9.34 12.77 -4.10
C ALA A 31 8.35 13.92 -3.84
N GLU A 32 7.04 13.63 -3.82
CA GLU A 32 5.96 14.60 -3.60
C GLU A 32 5.30 14.40 -2.23
N ASP A 33 5.84 13.49 -1.40
CA ASP A 33 5.32 13.15 -0.07
C ASP A 33 3.83 12.74 -0.04
N CYS A 34 3.33 12.19 -1.14
CA CYS A 34 1.93 11.80 -1.31
C CYS A 34 1.79 10.47 -2.04
N ILE A 35 0.58 9.90 -2.01
CA ILE A 35 0.18 8.78 -2.87
C ILE A 35 -0.74 9.33 -3.94
N VAL A 36 -0.63 8.81 -5.15
CA VAL A 36 -1.44 9.25 -6.28
C VAL A 36 -2.19 8.09 -6.90
N CYS A 37 -3.48 8.29 -7.13
CA CYS A 37 -4.26 7.43 -7.99
C CYS A 37 -4.31 8.02 -9.39
N ASN A 38 -3.56 7.42 -10.31
CA ASN A 38 -3.57 7.83 -11.72
C ASN A 38 -4.96 7.69 -12.37
N LYS A 39 -5.76 6.71 -11.95
CA LYS A 39 -7.11 6.47 -12.50
C LYS A 39 -8.11 7.56 -12.13
N GLN A 40 -8.01 8.10 -10.92
CA GLN A 40 -8.97 9.08 -10.37
C GLN A 40 -8.40 10.50 -10.36
N ASN A 41 -7.14 10.67 -10.79
CA ASN A 41 -6.38 11.92 -10.69
C ASN A 41 -6.42 12.51 -9.27
N LEU A 42 -6.37 11.62 -8.27
CA LEU A 42 -6.48 11.94 -6.86
C LEU A 42 -5.12 11.77 -6.20
N SER A 43 -4.70 12.76 -5.42
CA SER A 43 -3.49 12.69 -4.57
C SER A 43 -3.91 12.75 -3.11
N LEU A 44 -3.36 11.87 -2.28
CA LEU A 44 -3.59 11.87 -0.84
C LEU A 44 -2.24 11.98 -0.12
N SER A 45 -2.18 12.87 0.86
CA SER A 45 -1.04 13.02 1.78
C SER A 45 -1.10 11.95 2.88
N ALA A 46 0.00 11.78 3.63
CA ALA A 46 0.07 10.81 4.73
C ALA A 46 -1.07 10.93 5.77
N ASP A 47 -1.58 12.14 6.02
CA ASP A 47 -2.70 12.40 6.94
C ASP A 47 -4.09 12.21 6.30
N GLU A 48 -4.18 12.08 4.97
CA GLU A 48 -5.47 12.01 4.24
C GLU A 48 -5.94 10.57 3.99
N PHE A 49 -5.16 9.58 4.40
CA PHE A 49 -5.53 8.17 4.34
C PHE A 49 -5.16 7.45 5.63
N THR A 50 -5.81 6.31 5.86
CA THR A 50 -5.51 5.39 6.95
C THR A 50 -5.13 4.04 6.37
N ILE A 51 -4.15 3.39 6.97
CA ILE A 51 -3.75 2.02 6.63
C ILE A 51 -4.67 1.06 7.39
N ASP A 52 -5.54 0.38 6.67
CA ASP A 52 -6.43 -0.63 7.23
C ASP A 52 -5.67 -1.95 7.47
N GLU A 53 -4.89 -2.39 6.48
CA GLU A 53 -4.26 -3.72 6.47
C GLU A 53 -2.91 -3.71 5.77
N ILE A 54 -2.02 -4.60 6.20
CA ILE A 54 -0.66 -4.72 5.69
C ILE A 54 -0.35 -6.18 5.44
N TYR A 55 0.13 -6.46 4.23
CA TYR A 55 0.46 -7.80 3.79
C TYR A 55 1.86 -7.81 3.21
N ARG A 56 2.74 -8.61 3.81
CA ARG A 56 4.12 -8.77 3.38
C ARG A 56 4.27 -10.08 2.63
N PHE A 57 4.89 -10.00 1.47
CA PHE A 57 5.17 -11.11 0.57
C PHE A 57 6.67 -11.14 0.31
N GLU A 58 7.23 -12.34 0.24
CA GLU A 58 8.58 -12.55 -0.24
C GLU A 58 8.48 -12.82 -1.74
N GLY A 59 9.31 -12.16 -2.52
CA GLY A 59 9.28 -12.23 -3.97
C GLY A 59 9.52 -13.66 -4.43
N GLU A 60 8.69 -14.13 -5.37
CA GLU A 60 8.81 -15.49 -5.92
C GLU A 60 10.14 -15.70 -6.66
N THR A 61 10.79 -14.61 -7.11
CA THR A 61 11.98 -14.65 -7.95
C THR A 61 13.29 -14.50 -7.16
N ASP A 62 13.29 -13.69 -6.10
CA ASP A 62 14.46 -13.48 -5.25
C ASP A 62 14.04 -13.40 -3.77
N PRO A 63 14.61 -14.22 -2.89
CA PRO A 63 14.26 -14.21 -1.46
C PRO A 63 14.65 -12.91 -0.74
N GLY A 64 15.44 -12.04 -1.38
CA GLY A 64 15.71 -10.68 -0.92
C GLY A 64 14.71 -9.64 -1.41
N ASP A 65 13.90 -9.93 -2.44
CA ASP A 65 12.85 -9.05 -2.91
C ASP A 65 11.64 -9.19 -1.99
N GLN A 66 11.19 -8.09 -1.40
CA GLN A 66 10.07 -8.11 -0.47
C GLN A 66 9.01 -7.17 -0.99
N MET A 67 7.79 -7.67 -1.18
CA MET A 67 6.66 -6.85 -1.58
C MET A 67 5.74 -6.64 -0.40
N ILE A 68 5.33 -5.40 -0.19
CA ILE A 68 4.40 -5.05 0.87
C ILE A 68 3.18 -4.40 0.22
N LEU A 69 2.04 -5.03 0.40
CA LEU A 69 0.74 -4.53 -0.02
C LEU A 69 0.04 -3.88 1.17
N TYR A 70 -0.21 -2.59 1.05
CA TYR A 70 -0.98 -1.83 2.03
C TYR A 70 -2.39 -1.62 1.50
N ALA A 71 -3.40 -2.02 2.27
CA ALA A 71 -4.78 -1.62 2.02
C ALA A 71 -5.03 -0.31 2.77
N ILE A 72 -5.47 0.71 2.05
CA ILE A 72 -5.75 2.03 2.61
C ILE A 72 -7.16 2.49 2.30
N SER A 73 -7.70 3.30 3.21
CA SER A 73 -8.96 4.02 3.01
C SER A 73 -8.80 5.48 3.37
N SER A 74 -9.49 6.35 2.62
CA SER A 74 -9.63 7.76 2.94
C SER A 74 -11.10 8.04 3.22
N ASP A 75 -11.42 8.35 4.47
CA ASP A 75 -12.77 8.79 4.86
C ASP A 75 -13.12 10.15 4.25
N GLU A 76 -12.14 11.05 4.08
CA GLU A 76 -12.36 12.37 3.47
C GLU A 76 -12.83 12.27 2.02
N HIS A 77 -12.19 11.39 1.24
CA HIS A 77 -12.52 11.19 -0.17
C HIS A 77 -13.49 10.02 -0.40
N GLN A 78 -13.90 9.31 0.65
CA GLN A 78 -14.69 8.08 0.60
C GLN A 78 -14.15 7.07 -0.42
N VAL A 79 -12.82 6.92 -0.49
CA VAL A 79 -12.14 6.05 -1.45
C VAL A 79 -11.34 4.98 -0.74
N LYS A 80 -11.31 3.79 -1.32
CA LYS A 80 -10.52 2.65 -0.84
C LYS A 80 -9.59 2.16 -1.93
N GLY A 81 -8.35 1.86 -1.56
CA GLY A 81 -7.37 1.38 -2.51
C GLY A 81 -6.20 0.64 -1.88
N MET A 82 -5.26 0.31 -2.75
CA MET A 82 -4.13 -0.55 -2.43
C MET A 82 -2.85 0.13 -2.90
N ILE A 83 -1.81 0.04 -2.09
CA ILE A 83 -0.46 0.49 -2.42
C ILE A 83 0.43 -0.75 -2.43
N LEU A 84 0.98 -1.06 -3.59
CA LEU A 84 2.00 -2.10 -3.71
C LEU A 84 3.37 -1.45 -3.63
N ASN A 85 4.13 -1.76 -2.58
CA ASN A 85 5.49 -1.29 -2.40
C ASN A 85 6.47 -2.47 -2.58
N ALA A 86 7.24 -2.47 -3.66
CA ALA A 86 8.36 -3.38 -3.83
C ALA A 86 9.56 -2.83 -3.05
N TYR A 87 9.79 -3.40 -1.87
CA TYR A 87 10.90 -3.09 -0.98
C TYR A 87 12.21 -3.49 -1.66
N GLY A 88 13.00 -2.50 -2.05
CA GLY A 88 14.25 -2.69 -2.80
C GLY A 88 14.59 -1.51 -3.73
N ILE A 89 13.57 -0.83 -4.28
CA ILE A 89 13.76 0.27 -5.25
C ILE A 89 13.78 1.65 -4.57
N TYR A 90 13.24 1.74 -3.35
CA TYR A 90 12.95 3.02 -2.67
C TYR A 90 13.77 3.27 -1.39
N ALA A 91 14.89 2.56 -1.19
CA ALA A 91 15.81 2.82 -0.08
C ALA A 91 16.28 4.29 -0.01
N ASP A 92 16.29 5.02 -1.13
CA ASP A 92 16.66 6.45 -1.16
C ASP A 92 15.55 7.40 -0.65
N SER A 93 14.34 6.89 -0.45
CA SER A 93 13.14 7.67 -0.10
C SER A 93 12.81 7.74 1.39
N GLU A 94 13.71 7.26 2.27
CA GLU A 94 13.59 7.29 3.74
C GLU A 94 13.31 8.70 4.33
N LYS A 95 13.49 9.76 3.53
CA LYS A 95 13.21 11.14 3.95
C LYS A 95 11.74 11.54 3.84
N SER A 96 10.94 10.82 3.07
CA SER A 96 9.54 11.16 2.84
C SER A 96 8.68 10.76 4.05
N LYS A 97 7.86 11.69 4.53
CA LYS A 97 6.90 11.48 5.62
C LYS A 97 5.98 10.30 5.34
N ILE A 98 5.53 10.16 4.09
CA ILE A 98 4.63 9.08 3.72
C ILE A 98 5.28 7.70 3.82
N VAL A 99 6.58 7.60 3.49
CA VAL A 99 7.35 6.36 3.66
C VAL A 99 7.47 6.03 5.14
N LYS A 100 7.80 7.03 5.97
CA LYS A 100 7.86 6.85 7.42
C LYS A 100 6.53 6.41 8.02
N GLU A 101 5.42 6.90 7.49
CA GLU A 101 4.11 6.49 7.99
C GLU A 101 3.79 5.03 7.65
N LEU A 102 4.14 4.59 6.43
CA LEU A 102 4.04 3.17 6.06
C LEU A 102 4.96 2.30 6.94
N GLU A 103 6.19 2.75 7.18
CA GLU A 103 7.16 2.03 8.01
C GLU A 103 6.79 1.96 9.50
N LYS A 104 6.11 2.98 10.04
CA LYS A 104 5.65 2.94 11.44
C LYS A 104 4.65 1.82 11.72
N HIS A 105 3.95 1.34 10.69
CA HIS A 105 2.95 0.29 10.83
C HIS A 105 3.48 -1.11 10.48
N LEU A 106 4.75 -1.23 10.07
CA LEU A 106 5.45 -2.51 9.90
C LEU A 106 5.96 -3.07 11.23
#